data_AF-A0A942HLC5-F1
#
_entry.id   AF-A0A942HLC5-F1
#
_cell.length_a   1.000
_cell.length_b   1.000
_cell.length_c   1.000
_cell.angle_alpha   90.00
_cell.angle_beta   90.00
_cell.angle_gamma   90.00
#
_symmetry.space_group_name_H-M   'P 1'
#
loop_
_entity.id
_entity.type
_entity.pdbx_description
1 polymer ?
#
loop_
_entity_poly.entity_id
_entity_poly.type
_entity_poly.pdbx_seq_one_letter_code
_entity_poly.pdbx_strand_id
1 'polypeptide(L)' 'KVVDFITHTIDDGTLYFTVRFADKTSFCLRYACDMFVASADLSDWRDGNYNIIREYMKPIST' A
#
# COMPACT_ATOMS: atom_id res chain seq x y z
N LYS A 1 5.16 6.70 15.76
CA LYS A 1 4.40 5.63 16.46
C LYS A 1 4.88 4.27 15.94
N VAL A 2 4.89 3.22 16.77
CA VAL A 2 5.29 1.86 16.34
C VAL A 2 4.13 1.19 15.62
N VAL A 3 4.35 0.80 14.36
CA VAL A 3 3.36 0.10 13.54
C VAL A 3 3.26 -1.36 13.99
N ASP A 4 2.04 -1.83 14.18
CA ASP A 4 1.73 -3.24 14.41
C ASP A 4 1.51 -3.92 13.05
N PHE A 5 0.52 -3.45 12.30
CA PHE A 5 0.27 -3.91 10.93
C PHE A 5 -0.41 -2.84 10.07
N ILE A 6 -0.35 -3.05 8.76
CA ILE A 6 -1.03 -2.26 7.75
C ILE A 6 -2.08 -3.15 7.08
N THR A 7 -3.28 -2.63 6.91
CA THR A 7 -4.34 -3.30 6.14
C THR A 7 -4.88 -2.35 5.08
N HIS A 8 -5.30 -2.92 3.96
CA HIS A 8 -6.05 -2.20 2.96
C HIS A 8 -7.25 -3.03 2.49
N THR A 9 -8.29 -2.36 2.05
CA THR A 9 -9.45 -2.98 1.42
C THR A 9 -9.97 -2.04 0.35
N ILE A 10 -10.41 -2.61 -0.77
CA ILE A 10 -11.11 -1.86 -1.81
C ILE A 10 -12.58 -2.25 -1.68
N ASP A 11 -13.43 -1.25 -1.45
CA ASP A 11 -14.88 -1.42 -1.38
C ASP A 11 -15.55 -0.20 -2.00
N ASP A 12 -16.60 -0.42 -2.81
CA ASP A 12 -17.34 0.62 -3.54
C ASP A 12 -16.43 1.66 -4.25
N GLY A 13 -15.42 1.18 -5.00
CA GLY A 13 -14.48 2.05 -5.72
C GLY A 13 -13.63 2.97 -4.82
N THR A 14 -13.58 2.67 -3.51
CA THR A 14 -12.84 3.43 -2.49
C THR A 14 -11.74 2.55 -1.89
N LEU A 15 -10.50 3.04 -1.84
CA LEU A 15 -9.39 2.37 -1.16
C LEU A 15 -9.36 2.85 0.28
N TYR A 16 -9.57 1.91 1.19
CA TYR A 16 -9.40 2.10 2.62
C TYR A 16 -8.00 1.64 2.99
N PHE A 17 -7.19 2.54 3.54
CA PHE A 17 -5.85 2.24 4.02
C PHE A 17 -5.79 2.52 5.52
N THR A 18 -5.42 1.52 6.31
CA THR A 18 -5.35 1.62 7.77
C THR A 18 -4.00 1.19 8.29
N VAL A 19 -3.38 2.07 9.09
CA VAL A 19 -2.21 1.74 9.91
C VAL A 19 -2.66 1.51 11.34
N ARG A 20 -2.44 0.30 11.86
CA ARG A 20 -2.63 -0.03 13.28
C ARG A 20 -1.31 0.17 14.01
N PHE A 21 -1.35 0.85 15.16
CA PHE A 21 -0.20 1.02 16.03
C PHE A 21 -0.26 0.09 17.25
N ALA A 22 0.90 -0.20 17.84
CA ALA A 22 1.01 -1.06 19.02
C ALA A 22 0.25 -0.54 20.25
N ASP A 23 0.01 0.78 20.33
CA ASP A 23 -0.81 1.42 21.37
C ASP A 23 -2.33 1.29 21.12
N LYS A 24 -2.73 0.46 20.14
CA LYS A 24 -4.10 0.20 19.69
C LYS A 24 -4.79 1.38 19.00
N THR A 25 -4.13 2.53 18.83
CA THR A 25 -4.69 3.62 17.99
C THR A 25 -4.59 3.28 16.51
N SER A 26 -5.41 3.93 15.69
CA SER A 26 -5.45 3.75 14.24
C SER A 26 -5.38 5.07 13.51
N PHE A 27 -4.69 5.06 12.37
CA PHE A 27 -4.72 6.13 11.37
C PHE A 27 -5.31 5.57 10.08
N CYS A 28 -6.37 6.20 9.57
CA CYS A 28 -7.14 5.71 8.43
C CYS A 28 -7.21 6.76 7.33
N LEU A 29 -6.91 6.37 6.09
CA LEU A 29 -7.06 7.16 4.89
C LEU A 29 -8.07 6.51 3.96
N ARG A 30 -8.79 7.35 3.21
CA ARG A 30 -9.74 6.93 2.17
C ARG A 30 -9.44 7.71 0.91
N TYR A 31 -9.23 6.99 -0.17
CA TYR A 31 -9.14 7.55 -1.52
C TYR A 31 -10.41 7.11 -2.26
N ALA A 32 -11.09 8.03 -2.92
CA ALA A 32 -12.24 7.77 -3.78
C ALA A 32 -11.94 8.37 -5.15
N CYS A 33 -12.39 7.69 -6.21
CA CYS A 33 -12.19 7.90 -7.67
C CYS A 33 -11.49 6.68 -8.29
N ASP A 34 -12.04 6.12 -9.37
CA ASP A 34 -11.52 5.08 -10.29
C ASP A 34 -10.12 4.51 -10.00
N MET A 35 -9.93 3.87 -8.85
CA MET A 35 -8.64 3.26 -8.52
C MET A 35 -8.51 1.92 -9.23
N PHE A 36 -7.41 1.77 -9.94
CA PHE A 36 -6.96 0.50 -10.45
C PHE A 36 -5.53 0.25 -9.96
N VAL A 37 -5.19 -1.01 -9.71
CA VAL A 37 -3.81 -1.38 -9.39
C VAL A 37 -2.99 -1.23 -10.66
N ALA A 38 -2.08 -0.25 -10.68
CA ALA A 38 -1.24 0.00 -11.84
C ALA A 38 -0.08 -1.00 -11.91
N SER A 39 0.58 -1.29 -10.80
CA SER A 39 1.68 -2.24 -10.71
C SER A 39 1.76 -2.85 -9.31
N ALA A 40 2.50 -3.95 -9.18
CA ALA A 40 2.79 -4.55 -7.89
C ALA A 40 4.18 -5.19 -7.91
N ASP A 41 5.01 -4.84 -6.93
CA ASP A 41 6.37 -5.33 -6.77
C ASP A 41 6.73 -5.47 -5.29
N LEU A 42 7.74 -6.29 -5.03
CA LEU A 42 8.45 -6.38 -3.77
C LEU A 42 9.83 -5.75 -3.99
N SER A 43 10.20 -4.81 -3.13
CA SER A 43 11.47 -4.10 -3.20
C SER A 43 12.22 -4.10 -1.87
N ASP A 44 13.53 -3.94 -1.95
CA ASP A 44 14.42 -3.65 -0.84
C ASP A 44 14.64 -2.12 -0.77
N TRP A 45 14.66 -1.59 0.46
CA TRP A 45 14.93 -0.18 0.77
C TRP A 45 16.06 0.01 1.79
N ARG A 46 16.81 -1.05 2.14
CA ARG A 46 17.85 -1.01 3.18
C ARG A 46 18.95 0.04 2.93
N ASP A 47 19.29 0.29 1.68
CA ASP A 47 20.30 1.26 1.26
C ASP A 47 19.72 2.66 0.97
N GLY A 48 18.42 2.85 1.20
CA GLY A 48 17.69 4.08 0.87
C GLY A 48 17.29 4.20 -0.60
N ASN A 49 17.63 3.23 -1.44
CA ASN A 49 17.22 3.19 -2.84
C ASN A 49 16.03 2.25 -3.04
N TYR A 50 15.25 2.52 -4.08
CA TYR A 50 14.16 1.64 -4.48
C TYR A 50 14.69 0.51 -5.37
N ASN A 51 15.03 -0.63 -4.76
CA ASN A 51 15.58 -1.78 -5.47
C ASN A 51 14.52 -2.88 -5.60
N ILE A 52 13.96 -3.09 -6.79
CA ILE A 52 12.94 -4.14 -7.01
C ILE A 52 13.59 -5.53 -6.88
N ILE A 53 13.11 -6.31 -5.91
CA ILE A 53 13.47 -7.73 -5.73
C ILE A 53 12.64 -8.59 -6.68
N ARG A 54 11.34 -8.31 -6.81
CA ARG A 54 10.41 -9.09 -7.64
C ARG A 54 9.22 -8.26 -8.10
N GLU A 55 8.86 -8.39 -9.36
CA GLU A 55 7.63 -7.83 -9.93
C GLU A 55 6.53 -8.90 -9.99
N TYR A 56 5.32 -8.55 -9.56
CA TYR A 56 4.12 -9.40 -9.61
C TYR A 56 3.13 -8.95 -10.68
N MET A 57 3.09 -7.64 -10.94
CA MET A 57 2.25 -7.04 -11.97
C MET A 57 3.00 -5.88 -12.63
N LYS A 58 3.03 -5.92 -13.96
CA LYS A 58 3.58 -4.83 -14.77
C LYS A 58 2.56 -3.71 -14.92
N PRO A 59 3.01 -2.45 -14.95
CA PRO A 59 2.20 -1.33 -15.45
C PRO A 59 1.55 -1.69 -16.78
N ILE A 60 0.25 -1.45 -16.88
CA ILE A 60 -0.40 -1.42 -18.19
C ILE A 60 0.16 -0.19 -18.90
N SER A 61 1.11 -0.40 -19.82
CA SER A 61 1.62 0.65 -20.67
C SER A 61 0.50 1.13 -21.59
N THR A 62 -0.01 2.34 -21.35
CA THR A 62 -0.78 3.13 -22.34
C THR A 62 0.13 3.67 -23.42
#